data_AF-A0A2V6SKP7-F1
#
_entry.id   AF-A0A2V6SKP7-F1
#
_cell.length_a   1.000
_cell.length_b   1.000
_cell.length_c   1.000
_cell.angle_alpha   90.00
_cell.angle_beta   90.00
_cell.angle_gamma   90.00
#
_symmetry.space_group_name_H-M   'P 1'
#
loop_
_entity.id
_entity.type
_entity.pdbx_description
1 polymer ?
#
loop_
_entity_poly.entity_id
_entity_poly.type
_entity_poly.pdbx_seq_one_letter_code
_entity_poly.pdbx_strand_id
1 'polypeptide(L)'
;YVFRVDGHEHRVDYEPAESSTGLFGGNSNWRGPIWFPMNFLLVESLQRFDHFYRGELKVEFPTRSGQSMALWDIAAELSRRLTRIFLRGPDGRRPVHGSVPTFQDDPHWRDLI
;
A
#
# COMPACT_ATOMS: atom_id res chain seq x y z
N TYR A 1 21.46 1.63 1.97
CA TYR A 1 22.79 2.17 2.31
C TYR A 1 23.61 1.04 2.92
N VAL A 2 24.90 0.90 2.58
CA VAL A 2 25.79 -0.17 3.06
C VAL A 2 27.00 0.45 3.73
N PHE A 3 27.25 0.10 4.98
CA PHE A 3 28.40 0.52 5.78
C PHE A 3 29.25 -0.71 6.11
N ARG A 4 30.57 -0.63 5.92
CA ARG A 4 31.49 -1.73 6.18
C ARG A 4 32.52 -1.31 7.23
N VAL A 5 32.64 -2.07 8.31
CA VAL A 5 33.62 -1.83 9.39
C VAL A 5 34.07 -3.18 9.96
N ASP A 6 35.35 -3.31 10.33
CA ASP A 6 35.94 -4.51 10.95
C ASP A 6 35.63 -5.84 10.22
N GLY A 7 35.53 -5.81 8.90
CA GLY A 7 35.21 -7.00 8.09
C GLY A 7 33.72 -7.39 8.09
N HIS A 8 32.87 -6.62 8.77
CA HIS A 8 31.43 -6.81 8.81
C HIS A 8 30.70 -5.82 7.91
N GLU A 9 29.66 -6.30 7.21
CA GLU A 9 28.76 -5.47 6.41
C GLU A 9 27.48 -5.18 7.20
N HIS A 10 27.17 -3.91 7.37
CA HIS A 10 25.93 -3.41 7.94
C HIS A 10 25.11 -2.75 6.84
N ARG A 11 23.92 -3.28 6.56
CA ARG A 11 23.06 -2.80 5.48
C ARG A 11 21.70 -2.39 6.03
N VAL A 12 21.20 -1.24 5.59
CA VAL A 12 19.79 -0.87 5.77
C VAL A 12 19.01 -1.45 4.60
N ASP A 13 18.46 -2.64 4.82
CA ASP A 13 17.55 -3.31 3.88
C ASP A 13 16.09 -2.98 4.16
N TYR A 14 15.24 -3.21 3.17
CA TYR A 14 13.81 -3.30 3.41
C TYR A 14 13.52 -4.60 4.18
N GLU A 15 12.93 -4.47 5.37
CA GLU A 15 12.55 -5.54 6.27
C GLU A 15 11.02 -5.63 6.33
N PRO A 16 10.39 -6.45 5.46
CA PRO A 16 8.95 -6.64 5.51
C PRO A 16 8.55 -7.38 6.80
N ALA A 17 7.55 -6.84 7.50
CA ALA A 17 7.05 -7.33 8.78
C ALA A 17 8.06 -7.22 9.94
N GLU A 18 8.79 -8.28 10.26
CA GLU A 18 9.69 -8.34 11.43
C GLU A 18 11.11 -7.93 11.06
N SER A 19 11.84 -7.34 12.00
CA SER A 19 13.25 -7.02 11.79
C SER A 19 14.10 -8.29 11.84
N SER A 20 15.16 -8.31 11.05
CA SER A 20 16.23 -9.29 11.16
C SER A 20 17.13 -9.06 12.39
N THR A 21 16.96 -7.94 13.10
CA THR A 21 17.75 -7.59 14.28
C THR A 21 16.85 -7.22 15.47
N GLY A 22 17.28 -7.52 16.69
CA GLY A 22 16.55 -7.11 17.90
C GLY A 22 16.72 -5.63 18.27
N LEU A 23 17.53 -4.88 17.53
CA LEU A 23 17.87 -3.48 17.84
C LEU A 23 16.81 -2.49 17.34
N PHE A 24 16.05 -2.85 16.30
CA PHE A 24 15.02 -2.01 15.70
C PHE A 24 13.82 -2.86 15.27
N GLY A 25 12.64 -2.26 15.15
CA GLY A 25 11.50 -2.91 14.48
C GLY A 25 11.73 -2.97 12.97
N GLY A 26 11.08 -3.93 12.29
CA GLY A 26 11.15 -4.01 10.83
C GLY A 26 10.65 -2.69 10.23
N ASN A 27 11.34 -2.16 9.22
CA ASN A 27 10.98 -0.88 8.59
C ASN A 27 9.78 -0.99 7.64
N SER A 28 8.84 -1.86 7.99
CA SER A 28 7.65 -2.15 7.21
C SER A 28 6.61 -1.05 7.38
N ASN A 29 6.11 -0.58 6.24
CA ASN A 29 4.98 0.34 6.19
C ASN A 29 3.69 -0.47 6.33
N TRP A 30 3.33 -0.85 7.54
CA TRP A 30 2.10 -1.53 8.01
C TRP A 30 1.61 -2.80 7.27
N ARG A 31 1.77 -3.00 5.94
CA ARG A 31 1.36 -4.21 5.17
C ARG A 31 2.11 -4.32 3.80
N GLY A 32 3.44 -4.36 3.85
CA GLY A 32 4.29 -4.49 2.66
C GLY A 32 4.75 -3.14 2.09
N PRO A 33 4.92 -2.97 0.76
CA PRO A 33 5.47 -1.75 0.17
C PRO A 33 4.50 -0.56 0.18
N ILE A 34 3.25 -0.74 0.63
CA ILE A 34 2.20 0.27 0.60
C ILE A 34 2.08 0.97 1.96
N TRP A 35 2.37 2.27 1.99
CA TRP A 35 2.24 3.06 3.21
C TRP A 35 0.84 3.67 3.39
N PHE A 36 0.00 2.99 4.17
CA PHE A 36 -1.40 3.36 4.36
C PHE A 36 -1.63 4.77 4.94
N PRO A 37 -0.93 5.21 6.02
CA PRO A 37 -1.12 6.55 6.58
C PRO A 37 -0.92 7.66 5.54
N MET A 38 0.13 7.58 4.73
CA MET A 38 0.36 8.58 3.68
C MET A 38 -0.71 8.54 2.58
N ASN A 39 -1.15 7.34 2.20
CA ASN A 39 -2.21 7.19 1.21
C ASN A 39 -3.56 7.73 1.74
N PHE A 40 -3.86 7.54 3.02
CA PHE A 40 -5.03 8.12 3.66
C PHE A 40 -4.99 9.66 3.62
N LEU A 41 -3.87 10.26 4.01
CA LEU A 41 -3.69 11.72 3.95
C LEU A 41 -3.79 12.26 2.51
N LEU A 42 -3.29 11.51 1.52
CA LEU A 42 -3.43 11.87 0.11
C LEU A 42 -4.89 11.86 -0.34
N VAL A 43 -5.64 10.80 -0.01
CA VAL A 43 -7.08 10.69 -0.33
C VAL A 43 -7.87 11.85 0.29
N GLU A 44 -7.66 12.13 1.58
CA GLU A 44 -8.31 13.24 2.28
C GLU A 44 -7.98 14.59 1.64
N SER A 45 -6.71 14.79 1.24
CA SER A 45 -6.28 16.01 0.58
C SER A 45 -6.98 16.18 -0.78
N LEU A 46 -7.05 15.12 -1.59
CA LEU A 46 -7.72 15.15 -2.89
C LEU A 46 -9.21 15.48 -2.75
N GLN A 47 -9.90 14.88 -1.78
CA GLN A 47 -11.31 15.18 -1.51
C GLN A 47 -11.51 16.64 -1.08
N ARG A 48 -10.64 17.17 -0.23
CA ARG A 48 -10.69 18.57 0.20
C ARG A 48 -10.47 19.54 -0.97
N PHE A 49 -9.52 19.24 -1.84
CA PHE A 49 -9.29 20.05 -3.04
C PHE A 49 -10.45 19.95 -4.03
N ASP A 50 -11.00 18.75 -4.26
CA ASP A 50 -12.17 18.61 -5.14
C ASP A 50 -13.36 19.41 -4.62
N HIS A 51 -13.61 19.37 -3.31
CA HIS A 51 -14.65 20.18 -2.69
C HIS A 51 -14.49 21.68 -2.97
N PHE A 52 -13.25 22.18 -2.95
CA PHE A 52 -12.93 23.57 -3.29
C PHE A 52 -13.14 23.86 -4.78
N TYR A 53 -12.62 22.99 -5.66
CA TYR A 53 -12.67 23.16 -7.11
C TYR A 53 -13.98 22.70 -7.76
N ARG A 54 -14.90 22.11 -7.00
CA ARG A 54 -16.22 21.64 -7.44
C ARG A 54 -16.18 20.72 -8.67
N GLY A 55 -15.17 19.83 -8.72
CA GLY A 55 -14.96 18.90 -9.83
C GLY A 55 -14.46 19.53 -11.14
N GLU A 56 -14.13 20.82 -11.15
CA GLU A 56 -13.60 21.51 -12.34
C GLU A 56 -12.12 21.22 -12.57
N LEU A 57 -11.33 21.07 -11.50
CA LEU A 57 -9.93 20.68 -11.61
C LEU A 57 -9.82 19.20 -11.93
N LYS A 58 -9.41 18.91 -13.17
CA LYS A 58 -9.15 17.55 -13.64
C LYS A 58 -7.68 17.37 -13.96
N VAL A 59 -7.14 16.22 -13.56
CA VAL A 59 -5.75 15.83 -13.81
C VAL A 59 -5.70 14.46 -14.46
N GLU A 60 -4.60 14.16 -15.13
CA GLU A 60 -4.42 12.86 -15.75
C GLU A 60 -4.23 11.77 -14.68
N PHE A 61 -5.08 10.74 -14.70
CA PHE A 61 -4.96 9.60 -13.82
C PHE A 61 -5.48 8.30 -14.47
N PRO A 62 -4.70 7.20 -14.43
CA PRO A 62 -3.30 7.14 -14.01
C PRO A 62 -2.38 7.96 -14.91
N THR A 63 -1.19 8.30 -14.43
CA THR A 63 -0.19 9.03 -15.21
C THR A 63 0.10 8.32 -16.54
N ARG A 64 0.13 9.05 -17.65
CA ARG A 64 0.30 8.54 -19.04
C ARG A 64 -0.83 7.64 -19.55
N SER A 65 -2.04 7.71 -18.98
CA SER A 65 -3.22 7.01 -19.48
C SER A 65 -4.00 7.78 -20.56
N GLY A 66 -3.77 9.09 -20.69
CA GLY A 66 -4.61 10.00 -21.46
C GLY A 66 -6.00 10.24 -20.85
N GLN A 67 -6.31 9.64 -19.69
CA GLN A 67 -7.59 9.80 -19.00
C GLN A 67 -7.51 10.94 -18.00
N SER A 68 -8.42 11.91 -18.13
CA SER A 68 -8.52 13.04 -17.19
C SER A 68 -9.69 12.83 -16.25
N MET A 69 -9.44 12.92 -14.94
CA MET A 69 -10.41 12.65 -13.88
C MET A 69 -10.44 13.81 -12.89
N ALA A 70 -11.61 14.06 -12.31
CA ALA A 70 -11.73 14.99 -11.19
C ALA A 70 -11.02 14.42 -9.96
N LEU A 71 -10.60 15.29 -9.03
CA LEU A 71 -9.83 14.86 -7.86
C LEU A 71 -10.63 13.92 -6.96
N TRP A 72 -11.95 14.07 -6.89
CA TRP A 72 -12.83 13.15 -6.16
C TRP A 72 -12.79 11.73 -6.73
N ASP A 73 -12.85 11.59 -8.06
CA ASP A 73 -12.82 10.29 -8.72
C ASP A 73 -11.47 9.60 -8.53
N ILE A 74 -10.38 10.38 -8.53
CA ILE A 74 -9.04 9.89 -8.23
C ILE A 74 -8.95 9.40 -6.78
N ALA A 75 -9.48 10.16 -5.83
CA ALA A 75 -9.53 9.76 -4.42
C ALA A 75 -10.30 8.45 -4.22
N ALA A 76 -11.42 8.28 -4.94
CA ALA A 76 -12.21 7.05 -4.92
C ALA A 76 -11.45 5.86 -5.54
N GLU A 77 -10.76 6.07 -6.65
CA GLU A 77 -9.93 5.05 -7.31
C GLU A 77 -8.76 4.60 -6.45
N LEU A 78 -8.04 5.54 -5.80
CA LEU A 78 -6.98 5.22 -4.85
C LEU A 78 -7.52 4.45 -3.65
N SER A 79 -8.63 4.91 -3.05
CA SER A 79 -9.31 4.20 -1.96
C SER A 79 -9.68 2.78 -2.33
N ARG A 80 -10.20 2.56 -3.55
CA ARG A 80 -10.52 1.23 -4.06
C ARG A 80 -9.29 0.36 -4.23
N ARG A 81 -8.17 0.90 -4.72
CA ARG A 81 -6.91 0.15 -4.86
C ARG A 81 -6.36 -0.28 -3.50
N LEU A 82 -6.41 0.61 -2.51
CA LEU A 82 -5.97 0.34 -1.15
C LEU A 82 -6.82 -0.73 -0.46
N THR A 83 -8.13 -0.66 -0.60
CA THR A 83 -9.05 -1.66 -0.02
C THR A 83 -8.99 -3.01 -0.74
N ARG A 84 -8.78 -3.00 -2.06
CA ARG A 84 -8.73 -4.22 -2.88
C ARG A 84 -7.68 -5.22 -2.45
N ILE A 85 -6.57 -4.80 -1.82
CA ILE A 85 -5.54 -5.73 -1.34
C ILE A 85 -6.06 -6.67 -0.23
N PHE A 86 -7.09 -6.23 0.49
CA PHE A 86 -7.72 -7.02 1.52
C PHE A 86 -8.84 -7.90 0.98
N LEU A 87 -9.36 -7.64 -0.22
CA LEU A 87 -10.46 -8.40 -0.80
C LEU A 87 -9.95 -9.61 -1.58
N ARG A 88 -10.80 -10.64 -1.74
CA ARG A 88 -10.49 -11.76 -2.63
C ARG A 88 -10.55 -11.32 -4.08
N GLY A 89 -9.53 -11.70 -4.84
CA GLY A 89 -9.49 -11.55 -6.29
C GLY A 89 -10.31 -12.63 -7.01
N PRO A 90 -10.37 -12.57 -8.35
CA PRO A 90 -11.00 -13.60 -9.19
C PRO A 90 -10.39 -15.00 -9.01
N ASP A 91 -9.14 -15.07 -8.57
CA ASP A 91 -8.42 -16.30 -8.21
C ASP A 91 -8.72 -16.79 -6.79
N GLY A 92 -9.62 -16.11 -6.07
CA GLY A 92 -9.99 -16.41 -4.69
C GLY A 92 -8.96 -15.96 -3.65
N ARG A 93 -7.83 -15.37 -4.06
CA ARG A 93 -6.70 -15.01 -3.18
C ARG A 93 -6.79 -13.55 -2.73
N ARG A 94 -6.27 -13.25 -1.54
CA ARG A 94 -6.15 -11.87 -1.04
C ARG A 94 -4.70 -11.40 -1.21
N PRO A 95 -4.45 -10.28 -1.92
CA PRO A 95 -3.09 -9.78 -2.12
C PRO A 95 -2.31 -9.54 -0.82
N VAL A 96 -2.99 -9.10 0.26
CA VAL A 96 -2.38 -8.84 1.56
C VAL A 96 -1.71 -10.07 2.20
N HIS A 97 -2.15 -11.28 1.85
CA HIS A 97 -1.55 -12.52 2.33
C HIS A 97 -0.37 -13.01 1.49
N GLY A 98 -0.11 -12.36 0.35
CA GLY A 98 1.02 -12.69 -0.53
C GLY A 98 1.06 -14.18 -0.88
N SER A 99 2.21 -14.80 -0.65
CA SER A 99 2.48 -16.21 -0.92
C SER A 99 2.25 -17.15 0.27
N VAL A 100 1.74 -16.66 1.41
CA VAL A 100 1.56 -17.47 2.64
C VAL A 100 0.33 -18.38 2.50
N PRO A 101 0.46 -19.71 2.29
CA PRO A 101 -0.68 -20.57 1.94
C PRO A 101 -1.70 -20.69 3.07
N THR A 102 -1.23 -20.73 4.33
CA THR A 102 -2.09 -20.82 5.51
C THR A 102 -3.17 -19.75 5.52
N PHE A 103 -2.82 -18.51 5.18
CA PHE A 103 -3.80 -17.42 5.17
C PHE A 103 -4.62 -17.33 3.88
N GLN A 104 -4.19 -17.99 2.80
CA GLN A 104 -4.92 -17.97 1.53
C GLN A 104 -5.98 -19.08 1.46
N ASP A 105 -5.59 -20.28 1.88
CA ASP A 105 -6.27 -21.51 1.49
C ASP A 105 -6.93 -22.22 2.69
N ASP A 106 -6.38 -22.08 3.91
CA ASP A 106 -6.88 -22.79 5.09
C ASP A 106 -8.29 -22.30 5.46
N PRO A 107 -9.31 -23.18 5.52
CA PRO A 107 -10.69 -22.82 5.82
C PRO A 107 -10.89 -22.10 7.16
N HIS A 108 -10.01 -22.31 8.12
CA HIS A 108 -10.10 -21.69 9.45
C HIS A 108 -9.47 -20.30 9.49
N TRP A 109 -8.58 -19.97 8.54
CA TRP A 109 -7.81 -18.72 8.55
C TRP A 109 -8.15 -17.77 7.41
N ARG A 110 -8.55 -18.30 6.25
CA ARG A 110 -8.70 -17.54 5.00
C ARG A 110 -9.73 -16.40 5.01
N ASP A 111 -10.59 -16.36 6.03
CA ASP A 111 -11.66 -15.37 6.19
C ASP A 111 -11.53 -14.55 7.49
N LEU A 112 -10.39 -14.62 8.19
CA LEU A 112 -10.13 -13.89 9.45
C LEU A 112 -9.36 -12.56 9.25
N ILE A 113 -9.59 -11.87 8.13
CA ILE A 113 -9.15 -10.47 7.91
C ILE A 113 -10.34 -9.54 8.02
#